data_AF-A0A437JS79-F1
#
_entry.id   AF-A0A437JS79-F1
#
_cell.length_a   1.000
_cell.length_b   1.000
_cell.length_c   1.000
_cell.angle_alpha   90.00
_cell.angle_beta   90.00
_cell.angle_gamma   90.00
#
_symmetry.space_group_name_H-M   'P 1'
#
loop_
_entity.id
_entity.type
_entity.pdbx_description
1 polymer ?
#
loop_
_entity_poly.entity_id
_entity_poly.type
_entity_poly.pdbx_seq_one_letter_code
_entity_poly.pdbx_strand_id
1 'polypeptide(L)'
;MQPSHDADPADDLDDPDRRALMHGAACMAGAWAATGALPAVAGTARDFAPALLVDERGDPFRAAALKPGEAWLFNYPFAASPVFLLRLDRPVKPAELQTEDKTRYTTPAGVGPQSSIVAFSAICSHQLMYPTAAISFIGLRKGVGKEPAHVIHCCGDDSRYDPAAGARVLAGPAPQPLAAVPLAWDATADTLRAQGVVGGDRFDAFFEKYAFRLEMERGGQARSRAAATTVVRPASRYSRQWQNCPA
;
A
#
# COMPACT_ATOMS: atom_id res chain seq x y z
N MET A 1 82.03 34.32 39.18
CA MET A 1 81.44 35.67 39.11
C MET A 1 80.01 35.49 38.63
N GLN A 2 79.06 36.13 39.32
CA GLN A 2 77.63 35.83 39.44
C GLN A 2 76.87 35.50 38.13
N PRO A 3 75.82 34.66 38.22
CA PRO A 3 74.60 34.84 37.45
C PRO A 3 73.48 35.44 38.34
N SER A 4 72.89 36.54 37.89
CA SER A 4 71.62 37.11 38.37
C SER A 4 70.46 36.41 37.66
N HIS A 5 69.57 35.74 38.38
CA HIS A 5 68.32 36.28 38.94
C HIS A 5 67.31 36.64 37.84
N ASP A 6 66.30 35.78 37.66
CA ASP A 6 64.91 36.20 37.60
C ASP A 6 64.02 35.08 38.13
N ALA A 7 63.01 35.48 38.87
CA ALA A 7 62.23 34.69 39.81
C ALA A 7 61.04 33.95 39.16
N ASP A 8 60.64 32.88 39.86
CA ASP A 8 59.33 32.22 39.93
C ASP A 8 58.15 33.23 40.05
N PRO A 9 56.85 32.89 39.82
CA PRO A 9 56.25 31.65 40.28
C PRO A 9 55.20 30.96 39.38
N ALA A 10 55.00 29.69 39.70
CA ALA A 10 53.77 28.94 39.45
C ALA A 10 52.53 29.61 40.06
N ASP A 11 51.42 29.57 39.33
CA ASP A 11 50.04 29.60 39.81
C ASP A 11 49.20 29.01 38.66
N ASP A 12 48.99 27.70 38.62
CA ASP A 12 47.94 26.94 39.31
C ASP A 12 46.58 27.04 38.59
N LEU A 13 45.85 25.93 38.72
CA LEU A 13 44.41 25.78 38.53
C LEU A 13 43.92 25.33 37.14
N ASP A 14 43.84 24.00 37.04
CA ASP A 14 42.57 23.28 36.81
C ASP A 14 41.67 23.78 35.67
N ASP A 15 41.66 23.02 34.58
CA ASP A 15 40.39 22.63 33.99
C ASP A 15 40.43 21.14 33.58
N PRO A 16 39.83 20.24 34.37
CA PRO A 16 39.76 18.81 34.06
C PRO A 16 38.87 18.48 32.84
N ASP A 17 38.15 19.44 32.25
CA ASP A 17 37.14 19.17 31.20
C ASP A 17 37.68 18.98 29.77
N ARG A 18 38.99 19.08 29.53
CA ARG A 18 39.54 18.89 28.17
C ARG A 18 40.11 17.50 27.87
N ARG A 19 40.24 16.62 28.86
CA ARG A 19 40.82 15.26 28.66
C ARG A 19 39.84 14.10 28.80
N ALA A 20 38.56 14.36 29.07
CA ALA A 20 37.52 13.33 29.11
C ALA A 20 36.80 13.08 27.76
N LEU A 21 37.20 13.79 26.69
CA LEU A 21 36.50 13.76 25.40
C LEU A 21 37.26 13.00 24.30
N MET A 22 37.86 11.83 24.59
CA MET A 22 38.39 10.94 23.54
C MET A 22 38.46 9.45 23.93
N HIS A 23 37.56 8.97 24.78
CA HIS A 23 37.38 7.52 24.99
C HIS A 23 35.89 7.20 25.18
N GLY A 24 35.16 7.10 24.06
CA GLY A 24 33.72 6.86 24.09
C GLY A 24 33.08 6.60 22.73
N ALA A 25 33.75 5.87 21.85
CA ALA A 25 33.13 5.35 20.63
C ALA A 25 32.89 3.84 20.79
N ALA A 26 32.05 3.48 21.76
CA ALA A 26 31.42 2.16 21.78
C ALA A 26 30.39 2.14 20.64
N CYS A 27 30.70 1.43 19.57
CA CYS A 27 29.76 1.15 18.48
C CYS A 27 28.57 0.33 19.02
N MET A 28 27.55 1.03 19.53
CA MET A 28 26.21 0.49 19.67
C MET A 28 25.58 0.45 18.28
N ALA A 29 25.95 -0.56 17.47
CA ALA A 29 25.17 -0.94 16.30
C ALA A 29 23.86 -1.56 16.80
N GLY A 30 22.83 -0.74 16.95
CA GLY A 30 21.48 -1.19 17.26
C GLY A 30 20.99 -2.16 16.19
N ALA A 31 20.80 -3.42 16.58
CA ALA A 31 20.15 -4.43 15.76
C ALA A 31 18.66 -4.10 15.62
N TRP A 32 18.31 -3.29 14.63
CA TRP A 32 16.95 -3.21 14.10
C TRP A 32 16.88 -4.09 12.84
N ALA A 33 16.90 -5.40 13.07
CA ALA A 33 16.46 -6.39 12.09
C ALA A 33 15.23 -7.11 12.64
N ALA A 34 14.12 -6.38 12.74
CA ALA A 34 12.81 -7.02 12.72
C ALA A 34 12.47 -7.38 11.27
N THR A 35 13.27 -8.27 10.67
CA THR A 35 12.84 -9.02 9.49
C THR A 35 11.75 -9.97 9.94
N GLY A 36 10.52 -9.48 9.98
CA GLY A 36 9.37 -10.34 9.78
C GLY A 36 9.55 -10.97 8.42
N ALA A 37 10.02 -12.22 8.39
CA ALA A 37 9.99 -13.03 7.19
C ALA A 37 8.51 -13.18 6.81
N LEU A 38 8.06 -12.32 5.89
CA LEU A 38 6.83 -12.57 5.17
C LEU A 38 7.03 -13.93 4.48
N PRO A 39 6.05 -14.85 4.53
CA PRO A 39 6.14 -16.06 3.74
C PRO A 39 6.40 -15.67 2.30
N ALA A 40 7.45 -16.25 1.70
CA ALA A 40 7.77 -16.03 0.30
C ALA A 40 6.51 -16.33 -0.52
N VAL A 41 5.88 -15.28 -1.04
CA VAL A 41 4.74 -15.42 -1.93
C VAL A 41 5.29 -16.02 -3.21
N ALA A 42 4.95 -17.29 -3.45
CA ALA A 42 5.26 -17.94 -4.72
C ALA A 42 4.44 -17.25 -5.81
N GLY A 43 5.14 -16.57 -6.72
CA GLY A 43 4.59 -15.79 -7.83
C GLY A 43 5.57 -14.68 -8.17
N THR A 44 5.65 -14.30 -9.46
CA THR A 44 6.50 -13.20 -9.93
C THR A 44 5.96 -11.87 -9.42
N ALA A 45 6.17 -11.57 -8.14
CA ALA A 45 5.90 -10.25 -7.61
C ALA A 45 6.80 -9.25 -8.36
N ARG A 46 6.19 -8.26 -9.01
CA ARG A 46 6.98 -7.13 -9.49
C ARG A 46 7.36 -6.30 -8.27
N ASP A 47 8.64 -6.19 -8.02
CA ASP A 47 9.15 -5.45 -6.87
C ASP A 47 8.91 -3.95 -7.08
N PHE A 48 8.12 -3.38 -6.18
CA PHE A 48 7.85 -1.96 -6.10
C PHE A 48 8.28 -1.46 -4.72
N ALA A 49 8.81 -0.24 -4.67
CA ALA A 49 9.22 0.36 -3.41
C ALA A 49 8.00 0.54 -2.49
N PRO A 50 8.08 0.17 -1.20
CA PRO A 50 6.96 0.34 -0.29
C PRO A 50 6.55 1.81 -0.14
N ALA A 51 5.24 2.05 0.00
CA ALA A 51 4.69 3.38 0.24
C ALA A 51 3.85 3.41 1.52
N LEU A 52 4.13 4.36 2.41
CA LEU A 52 3.32 4.64 3.59
C LEU A 52 2.00 5.29 3.17
N LEU A 53 0.89 4.73 3.65
CA LEU A 53 -0.42 5.31 3.45
C LEU A 53 -0.57 6.51 4.39
N VAL A 54 -0.96 7.65 3.83
CA VAL A 54 -1.18 8.89 4.56
C VAL A 54 -2.58 9.45 4.27
N ASP A 55 -3.12 10.27 5.17
CA ASP A 55 -4.35 11.01 4.92
C ASP A 55 -4.10 12.22 3.97
N GLU A 56 -5.15 13.00 3.70
CA GLU A 56 -5.05 14.17 2.81
C GLU A 56 -4.17 15.31 3.36
N ARG A 57 -3.81 15.29 4.65
CA ARG A 57 -2.89 16.24 5.28
C ARG A 57 -1.44 15.74 5.29
N GLY A 58 -1.23 14.48 4.90
CA GLY A 58 0.09 13.83 4.94
C GLY A 58 0.38 13.09 6.25
N ASP A 59 -0.57 13.04 7.18
CA ASP A 59 -0.41 12.29 8.42
C ASP A 59 -0.54 10.79 8.17
N PRO A 60 0.19 9.90 8.86
CA PRO A 60 0.06 8.46 8.69
C PRO A 60 -1.39 7.98 8.83
N PHE A 61 -1.87 7.26 7.82
CA PHE A 61 -3.24 6.76 7.79
C PHE A 61 -3.40 5.60 8.75
N ARG A 62 -4.35 5.73 9.69
CA ARG A 62 -4.57 4.75 10.75
C ARG A 62 -5.45 3.59 10.30
N ALA A 63 -5.05 2.36 10.59
CA ALA A 63 -5.83 1.17 10.21
C ALA A 63 -7.20 1.15 10.90
N ALA A 64 -7.31 1.68 12.13
CA ALA A 64 -8.56 1.81 12.85
C ALA A 64 -9.60 2.70 12.15
N ALA A 65 -9.18 3.62 11.26
CA ALA A 65 -10.06 4.55 10.56
C ALA A 65 -10.95 3.87 9.49
N LEU A 66 -10.54 2.69 9.00
CA LEU A 66 -11.35 1.92 8.06
C LEU A 66 -12.66 1.48 8.73
N LYS A 67 -13.69 1.14 7.94
CA LYS A 67 -14.93 0.54 8.44
C LYS A 67 -15.38 -0.59 7.51
N PRO A 68 -15.99 -1.68 8.03
CA PRO A 68 -16.53 -2.71 7.17
C PRO A 68 -17.58 -2.12 6.23
N GLY A 69 -17.51 -2.51 4.96
CA GLY A 69 -18.43 -2.02 3.94
C GLY A 69 -18.13 -0.61 3.39
N GLU A 70 -17.07 0.05 3.86
CA GLU A 70 -16.58 1.30 3.28
C GLU A 70 -15.34 1.06 2.44
N ALA A 71 -15.35 1.54 1.19
CA ALA A 71 -14.19 1.50 0.31
C ALA A 71 -13.37 2.79 0.45
N TRP A 72 -12.07 2.62 0.62
CA TRP A 72 -11.07 3.68 0.50
C TRP A 72 -10.20 3.42 -0.73
N LEU A 73 -9.55 4.45 -1.24
CA LEU A 73 -8.69 4.37 -2.41
C LEU A 73 -7.39 5.13 -2.20
N PHE A 74 -6.33 4.58 -2.79
CA PHE A 74 -5.03 5.23 -2.95
C PHE A 74 -4.43 4.84 -4.30
N ASN A 75 -3.33 5.47 -4.70
CA ASN A 75 -2.63 5.12 -5.95
C ASN A 75 -1.31 4.39 -5.64
N TYR A 76 -1.14 3.21 -6.24
CA TYR A 76 0.06 2.37 -6.11
C TYR A 76 0.05 1.26 -7.18
N PRO A 77 1.20 0.84 -7.73
CA PRO A 77 2.54 1.37 -7.51
C PRO A 77 2.85 2.59 -8.39
N PHE A 78 1.92 3.01 -9.23
CA PHE A 78 2.04 4.17 -10.10
C PHE A 78 1.08 5.28 -9.68
N ALA A 79 1.40 6.52 -10.05
CA ALA A 79 0.62 7.69 -9.70
C ALA A 79 -0.85 7.61 -10.17
N ALA A 80 -1.12 6.89 -11.27
CA ALA A 80 -2.44 6.73 -11.86
C ALA A 80 -3.04 5.31 -11.75
N SER A 81 -2.47 4.43 -10.91
CA SER A 81 -3.00 3.08 -10.70
C SER A 81 -3.79 3.00 -9.38
N PRO A 82 -5.14 3.11 -9.41
CA PRO A 82 -5.95 3.12 -8.20
C PRO A 82 -6.00 1.74 -7.55
N VAL A 83 -6.09 1.73 -6.23
CA VAL A 83 -6.13 0.54 -5.38
C VAL A 83 -7.27 0.70 -4.37
N PHE A 84 -8.14 -0.30 -4.26
CA PHE A 84 -9.10 -0.39 -3.17
C PHE A 84 -8.38 -0.77 -1.88
N LEU A 85 -8.68 -0.05 -0.79
CA LEU A 85 -8.33 -0.40 0.58
C LEU A 85 -9.62 -0.67 1.35
N LEU A 86 -9.77 -1.90 1.84
CA LEU A 86 -11.02 -2.39 2.41
C LEU A 86 -10.77 -3.00 3.78
N ARG A 87 -11.65 -2.74 4.75
CA ARG A 87 -11.81 -3.60 5.93
C ARG A 87 -13.01 -4.50 5.70
N LEU A 88 -12.85 -5.79 5.91
CA LEU A 88 -13.93 -6.77 5.82
C LEU A 88 -14.48 -7.09 7.22
N ASP A 89 -15.63 -7.73 7.24
CA ASP A 89 -16.37 -8.18 8.43
C ASP A 89 -15.75 -9.42 9.09
N ARG A 90 -14.78 -10.07 8.43
CA ARG A 90 -14.13 -11.28 8.89
C ARG A 90 -12.63 -11.29 8.55
N PRO A 91 -11.81 -12.07 9.29
CA PRO A 91 -10.42 -12.29 8.94
C PRO A 91 -10.27 -12.89 7.54
N VAL A 92 -9.25 -12.45 6.80
CA VAL A 92 -8.93 -12.93 5.45
C VAL A 92 -7.70 -13.83 5.53
N LYS A 93 -7.89 -15.09 5.11
CA LYS A 93 -6.81 -16.07 5.00
C LYS A 93 -6.18 -15.99 3.60
N PRO A 94 -4.90 -16.38 3.45
CA PRO A 94 -4.32 -16.62 2.13
C PRO A 94 -5.17 -17.59 1.32
N ALA A 95 -5.24 -17.36 0.01
CA ALA A 95 -5.94 -18.22 -0.93
C ALA A 95 -5.04 -18.54 -2.13
N GLU A 96 -5.08 -19.80 -2.58
CA GLU A 96 -4.43 -20.24 -3.81
C GLU A 96 -5.27 -19.81 -5.00
N LEU A 97 -4.70 -18.99 -5.87
CA LEU A 97 -5.35 -18.44 -7.05
C LEU A 97 -4.53 -18.71 -8.31
N GLN A 98 -5.14 -18.39 -9.44
CA GLN A 98 -4.54 -18.53 -10.75
C GLN A 98 -4.86 -17.31 -11.61
N THR A 99 -3.86 -16.82 -12.33
CA THR A 99 -3.99 -15.76 -13.35
C THR A 99 -4.51 -16.33 -14.67
N GLU A 100 -4.86 -15.45 -15.60
CA GLU A 100 -5.34 -15.80 -16.94
C GLU A 100 -4.33 -16.66 -17.72
N ASP A 101 -3.04 -16.36 -17.57
CA ASP A 101 -1.93 -17.14 -18.17
C ASP A 101 -1.61 -18.44 -17.41
N LYS A 102 -2.47 -18.83 -16.47
CA LYS A 102 -2.38 -20.06 -15.67
C LYS A 102 -1.26 -20.06 -14.62
N THR A 103 -0.62 -18.93 -14.35
CA THR A 103 0.34 -18.81 -13.23
C THR A 103 -0.38 -18.92 -11.89
N ARG A 104 0.07 -19.85 -11.03
CA ARG A 104 -0.46 -20.03 -9.67
C ARG A 104 0.25 -19.10 -8.70
N TYR A 105 -0.49 -18.58 -7.74
CA TYR A 105 0.06 -17.74 -6.67
C TYR A 105 -0.82 -17.78 -5.42
N THR A 106 -0.23 -17.45 -4.28
CA THR A 106 -0.94 -17.31 -3.01
C THR A 106 -1.22 -15.84 -2.74
N THR A 107 -2.47 -15.48 -2.43
CA THR A 107 -2.78 -14.10 -2.01
C THR A 107 -2.29 -13.82 -0.60
N PRO A 108 -1.90 -12.57 -0.26
CA PRO A 108 -1.59 -12.21 1.11
C PRO A 108 -2.80 -12.41 2.03
N ALA A 109 -2.52 -12.67 3.31
CA ALA A 109 -3.54 -12.60 4.36
C ALA A 109 -3.98 -11.15 4.59
N GLY A 110 -5.14 -10.96 5.22
CA GLY A 110 -5.54 -9.63 5.69
C GLY A 110 -4.67 -9.18 6.87
N VAL A 111 -4.44 -7.87 6.96
CA VAL A 111 -3.68 -7.24 8.05
C VAL A 111 -4.60 -6.48 9.02
N GLY A 112 -4.01 -5.75 9.96
CA GLY A 112 -4.75 -5.04 11.00
C GLY A 112 -5.09 -5.94 12.19
N PRO A 113 -5.72 -5.37 13.23
CA PRO A 113 -5.96 -6.07 14.49
C PRO A 113 -6.90 -7.27 14.37
N GLN A 114 -7.74 -7.33 13.33
CA GLN A 114 -8.64 -8.45 13.04
C GLN A 114 -8.23 -9.26 11.79
N SER A 115 -7.02 -9.03 11.26
CA SER A 115 -6.56 -9.65 10.00
C SER A 115 -7.58 -9.51 8.85
N SER A 116 -8.32 -8.40 8.80
CA SER A 116 -9.45 -8.20 7.88
C SER A 116 -9.26 -7.03 6.91
N ILE A 117 -8.09 -6.38 6.93
CA ILE A 117 -7.75 -5.29 6.03
C ILE A 117 -7.02 -5.84 4.81
N VAL A 118 -7.54 -5.55 3.63
CA VAL A 118 -7.02 -6.04 2.33
C VAL A 118 -6.94 -4.90 1.33
N ALA A 119 -6.08 -5.05 0.33
CA ALA A 119 -6.00 -4.12 -0.79
C ALA A 119 -5.84 -4.82 -2.14
N PHE A 120 -6.52 -4.28 -3.15
CA PHE A 120 -6.55 -4.84 -4.51
C PHE A 120 -6.54 -3.72 -5.54
N SER A 121 -5.92 -3.96 -6.70
CA SER A 121 -6.04 -3.06 -7.85
C SER A 121 -7.52 -2.73 -8.11
N ALA A 122 -7.84 -1.44 -8.24
CA ALA A 122 -9.16 -0.97 -8.60
C ALA A 122 -9.35 -0.88 -10.13
N ILE A 123 -8.52 -1.58 -10.89
CA ILE A 123 -8.63 -1.73 -12.35
C ILE A 123 -9.24 -3.11 -12.62
N CYS A 124 -10.43 -3.13 -13.23
CA CYS A 124 -11.11 -4.38 -13.59
C CYS A 124 -10.21 -5.24 -14.49
N SER A 125 -10.07 -6.53 -14.15
CA SER A 125 -9.22 -7.47 -14.89
C SER A 125 -9.77 -7.88 -16.27
N HIS A 126 -11.02 -7.48 -16.60
CA HIS A 126 -11.66 -7.66 -17.90
C HIS A 126 -11.28 -6.53 -18.87
N GLN A 127 -12.05 -5.44 -18.90
CA GLN A 127 -11.91 -4.32 -19.85
C GLN A 127 -11.28 -3.07 -19.23
N LEU A 128 -10.55 -3.24 -18.13
CA LEU A 128 -9.70 -2.21 -17.52
C LEU A 128 -10.45 -0.99 -16.98
N MET A 129 -11.74 -1.15 -16.73
CA MET A 129 -12.56 -0.12 -16.10
C MET A 129 -12.01 0.22 -14.71
N TYR A 130 -11.95 1.52 -14.39
CA TYR A 130 -11.28 2.03 -13.18
C TYR A 130 -11.97 3.30 -12.66
N PRO A 131 -11.77 3.65 -11.38
CA PRO A 131 -12.24 4.92 -10.83
C PRO A 131 -11.51 6.12 -11.43
N THR A 132 -12.27 7.09 -11.96
CA THR A 132 -11.78 8.42 -12.38
C THR A 132 -12.29 9.49 -11.40
N ALA A 133 -11.80 10.73 -11.49
CA ALA A 133 -12.35 11.81 -10.68
C ALA A 133 -13.84 12.07 -10.96
N ALA A 134 -14.30 11.85 -12.19
CA ALA A 134 -15.68 12.10 -12.58
C ALA A 134 -16.61 10.95 -12.17
N ILE A 135 -16.24 9.72 -12.49
CA ILE A 135 -17.09 8.54 -12.30
C ILE A 135 -16.26 7.28 -12.07
N SER A 136 -16.80 6.36 -11.27
CA SER A 136 -16.34 4.97 -11.19
C SER A 136 -17.45 3.98 -11.55
N PHE A 137 -17.11 2.98 -12.35
CA PHE A 137 -18.00 1.84 -12.66
C PHE A 137 -17.67 0.59 -11.84
N ILE A 138 -16.46 0.52 -11.28
CA ILE A 138 -16.01 -0.56 -10.40
C ILE A 138 -15.98 -0.05 -8.96
N GLY A 139 -16.53 -0.82 -8.03
CA GLY A 139 -16.56 -0.43 -6.62
C GLY A 139 -16.97 -1.56 -5.69
N LEU A 140 -16.83 -1.34 -4.38
CA LEU A 140 -17.35 -2.24 -3.36
C LEU A 140 -18.87 -2.09 -3.27
N ARG A 141 -19.60 -3.21 -3.26
CA ARG A 141 -21.05 -3.27 -3.16
C ARG A 141 -21.46 -4.36 -2.19
N LYS A 142 -22.72 -4.32 -1.74
CA LYS A 142 -23.32 -5.45 -1.04
C LYS A 142 -23.48 -6.60 -2.02
N GLY A 143 -23.10 -7.82 -1.64
CA GLY A 143 -23.37 -9.00 -2.44
C GLY A 143 -24.85 -9.39 -2.39
N VAL A 144 -25.26 -10.22 -3.33
CA VAL A 144 -26.64 -10.72 -3.45
C VAL A 144 -26.73 -12.24 -3.51
N GLY A 145 -27.89 -12.77 -3.13
CA GLY A 145 -28.16 -14.20 -3.18
C GLY A 145 -27.16 -15.01 -2.32
N LYS A 146 -26.30 -15.78 -2.99
CA LYS A 146 -25.25 -16.61 -2.35
C LYS A 146 -23.88 -15.95 -2.30
N GLU A 147 -23.76 -14.71 -2.76
CA GLU A 147 -22.51 -13.96 -2.70
C GLU A 147 -22.14 -13.59 -1.24
N PRO A 148 -20.84 -13.31 -0.98
CA PRO A 148 -20.40 -12.75 0.28
C PRO A 148 -21.08 -11.41 0.60
N ALA A 149 -21.02 -10.98 1.87
CA ALA A 149 -21.61 -9.70 2.31
C ALA A 149 -21.16 -8.50 1.47
N HIS A 150 -19.91 -8.52 1.00
CA HIS A 150 -19.36 -7.50 0.12
C HIS A 150 -18.67 -8.12 -1.09
N VAL A 151 -18.89 -7.53 -2.25
CA VAL A 151 -18.26 -7.89 -3.52
C VAL A 151 -17.66 -6.65 -4.17
N ILE A 152 -16.53 -6.81 -4.85
CA ILE A 152 -16.07 -5.77 -5.79
C ILE A 152 -16.78 -6.04 -7.10
N HIS A 153 -17.53 -5.08 -7.61
CA HIS A 153 -18.38 -5.26 -8.79
C HIS A 153 -18.14 -4.15 -9.81
N CYS A 154 -17.78 -4.58 -11.02
CA CYS A 154 -17.57 -3.73 -12.17
C CYS A 154 -18.82 -3.73 -13.07
N CYS A 155 -19.52 -2.59 -13.12
CA CYS A 155 -20.70 -2.40 -13.97
C CYS A 155 -20.39 -2.28 -15.47
N GLY A 156 -19.12 -2.34 -15.87
CA GLY A 156 -18.77 -2.33 -17.30
C GLY A 156 -19.40 -3.49 -18.04
N ASP A 157 -19.17 -4.72 -17.54
CA ASP A 157 -19.70 -5.97 -18.09
C ASP A 157 -20.02 -6.99 -16.97
N ASP A 158 -20.47 -6.52 -15.80
CA ASP A 158 -20.92 -7.35 -14.67
C ASP A 158 -19.86 -8.32 -14.10
N SER A 159 -18.57 -7.95 -14.14
CA SER A 159 -17.52 -8.73 -13.46
C SER A 159 -17.57 -8.55 -11.95
N ARG A 160 -17.56 -9.64 -11.19
CA ARG A 160 -17.68 -9.66 -9.73
C ARG A 160 -16.54 -10.41 -9.07
N TYR A 161 -16.05 -9.88 -7.97
CA TYR A 161 -14.90 -10.42 -7.24
C TYR A 161 -15.18 -10.54 -5.74
N ASP A 162 -14.67 -11.60 -5.13
CA ASP A 162 -14.76 -11.87 -3.68
C ASP A 162 -13.53 -11.32 -2.94
N PRO A 163 -13.60 -10.13 -2.31
CA PRO A 163 -12.46 -9.57 -1.60
C PRO A 163 -12.01 -10.41 -0.39
N ALA A 164 -12.88 -11.25 0.17
CA ALA A 164 -12.56 -12.12 1.30
C ALA A 164 -11.87 -13.43 0.88
N ALA A 165 -11.72 -13.67 -0.42
CA ALA A 165 -11.03 -14.82 -1.01
C ALA A 165 -10.05 -14.35 -2.11
N GLY A 166 -9.26 -13.32 -1.78
CA GLY A 166 -8.18 -12.86 -2.66
C GLY A 166 -8.63 -12.17 -3.94
N ALA A 167 -9.85 -11.60 -3.95
CA ALA A 167 -10.49 -11.00 -5.12
C ALA A 167 -10.63 -11.96 -6.32
N ARG A 168 -10.82 -13.26 -6.04
CA ARG A 168 -11.19 -14.25 -7.07
C ARG A 168 -12.46 -13.84 -7.81
N VAL A 169 -12.55 -14.22 -9.08
CA VAL A 169 -13.74 -13.98 -9.90
C VAL A 169 -14.89 -14.86 -9.39
N LEU A 170 -16.03 -14.24 -9.11
CA LEU A 170 -17.28 -14.91 -8.75
C LEU A 170 -18.19 -15.11 -9.97
N ALA A 171 -18.26 -14.08 -10.82
CA ALA A 171 -19.13 -14.03 -11.98
C ALA A 171 -18.63 -12.99 -13.01
N GLY A 172 -19.22 -13.04 -14.20
CA GLY A 172 -18.91 -12.15 -15.32
C GLY A 172 -17.67 -12.58 -16.13
N PRO A 173 -17.27 -11.77 -17.11
CA PRO A 173 -16.26 -12.12 -18.13
C PRO A 173 -14.80 -11.90 -17.68
N ALA A 174 -14.57 -11.44 -16.45
CA ALA A 174 -13.20 -11.26 -15.96
C ALA A 174 -12.42 -12.59 -16.00
N PRO A 175 -11.27 -12.65 -16.68
CA PRO A 175 -10.57 -13.91 -16.89
C PRO A 175 -9.67 -14.30 -15.71
N GLN A 176 -9.47 -13.39 -14.75
CA GLN A 176 -8.57 -13.59 -13.61
C GLN A 176 -8.96 -12.72 -12.41
N PRO A 177 -8.51 -13.08 -11.19
CA PRO A 177 -8.65 -12.25 -9.99
C PRO A 177 -8.03 -10.84 -10.16
N LEU A 178 -8.46 -9.91 -9.30
CA LEU A 178 -7.76 -8.62 -9.20
C LEU A 178 -6.40 -8.81 -8.54
N ALA A 179 -5.37 -8.11 -9.03
CA ALA A 179 -4.06 -8.12 -8.41
C ALA A 179 -4.14 -7.57 -6.97
N ALA A 180 -3.53 -8.28 -6.03
CA ALA A 180 -3.47 -7.88 -4.63
C ALA A 180 -2.32 -6.90 -4.42
N VAL A 181 -2.52 -5.96 -3.49
CA VAL A 181 -1.47 -5.09 -2.96
C VAL A 181 -1.22 -5.51 -1.52
N PRO A 182 -0.16 -6.30 -1.25
CA PRO A 182 0.18 -6.68 0.13
C PRO A 182 0.39 -5.44 0.98
N LEU A 183 -0.14 -5.48 2.19
CA LEU A 183 -0.01 -4.41 3.17
C LEU A 183 0.89 -4.90 4.31
N ALA A 184 1.67 -4.00 4.89
CA ALA A 184 2.21 -4.17 6.24
C ALA A 184 1.46 -3.26 7.19
N TRP A 185 1.15 -3.76 8.37
CA TRP A 185 0.55 -2.99 9.46
C TRP A 185 1.54 -2.91 10.62
N ASP A 186 1.84 -1.69 11.06
CA ASP A 186 2.55 -1.45 12.31
C ASP A 186 1.53 -1.38 13.44
N ALA A 187 1.52 -2.40 14.31
CA ALA A 187 0.58 -2.49 15.42
C ALA A 187 0.81 -1.43 16.51
N THR A 188 2.03 -0.90 16.64
CA THR A 188 2.36 0.11 17.66
C THR A 188 1.88 1.49 17.21
N ALA A 189 2.15 1.84 15.96
CA ALA A 189 1.78 3.13 15.39
C ALA A 189 0.38 3.14 14.75
N ASP A 190 -0.25 1.97 14.60
CA ASP A 190 -1.48 1.72 13.84
C ASP A 190 -1.42 2.20 12.37
N THR A 191 -0.26 2.09 11.72
CA THR A 191 -0.06 2.61 10.35
C THR A 191 -0.01 1.50 9.29
N LEU A 192 -0.33 1.85 8.04
CA LEU A 192 -0.35 0.92 6.90
C LEU A 192 0.68 1.30 5.84
N ARG A 193 1.36 0.31 5.28
CA ARG A 193 2.27 0.45 4.12
C ARG A 193 1.89 -0.51 3.01
N ALA A 194 1.77 -0.02 1.77
CA ALA A 194 1.73 -0.88 0.58
C ALA A 194 3.14 -1.43 0.29
N GLN A 195 3.25 -2.71 -0.04
CA GLN A 195 4.54 -3.42 -0.13
C GLN A 195 4.90 -3.92 -1.53
N GLY A 196 3.97 -3.91 -2.49
CA GLY A 196 4.19 -4.52 -3.79
C GLY A 196 2.89 -4.88 -4.48
N VAL A 197 2.98 -5.69 -5.53
CA VAL A 197 1.82 -6.19 -6.26
C VAL A 197 1.99 -7.68 -6.52
N VAL A 198 0.94 -8.44 -6.25
CA VAL A 198 0.90 -9.90 -6.37
C VAL A 198 -0.28 -10.33 -7.23
N GLY A 199 -0.05 -11.30 -8.12
CA GLY A 199 -1.04 -11.81 -9.05
C GLY A 199 -1.00 -11.10 -10.42
N GLY A 200 -2.02 -11.34 -11.23
CA GLY A 200 -2.10 -10.86 -12.61
C GLY A 200 -2.47 -9.38 -12.69
N ASP A 201 -1.49 -8.50 -12.49
CA ASP A 201 -1.69 -7.07 -12.69
C ASP A 201 -1.98 -6.74 -14.16
N ARG A 202 -2.68 -5.62 -14.38
CA ARG A 202 -3.09 -5.17 -15.71
C ARG A 202 -2.50 -3.82 -16.08
N PHE A 203 -1.43 -3.39 -15.40
CA PHE A 203 -0.97 -2.00 -15.51
C PHE A 203 -0.49 -1.67 -16.93
N ASP A 204 0.23 -2.56 -17.59
CA ASP A 204 0.79 -2.29 -18.92
C ASP A 204 -0.35 -2.08 -19.94
N ALA A 205 -1.30 -3.01 -20.00
CA ALA A 205 -2.49 -2.90 -20.84
C ALA A 205 -3.37 -1.68 -20.48
N PHE A 206 -3.46 -1.34 -19.20
CA PHE A 206 -4.19 -0.17 -18.71
C PHE A 206 -3.56 1.13 -19.23
N PHE A 207 -2.25 1.27 -19.08
CA PHE A 207 -1.55 2.46 -19.53
C PHE A 207 -1.46 2.55 -21.04
N GLU A 208 -1.50 1.45 -21.77
CA GLU A 208 -1.64 1.44 -23.22
C GLU A 208 -3.03 1.93 -23.64
N LYS A 209 -4.09 1.29 -23.13
CA LYS A 209 -5.48 1.60 -23.47
C LYS A 209 -5.86 3.05 -23.16
N TYR A 210 -5.38 3.60 -22.05
CA TYR A 210 -5.76 4.93 -21.58
C TYR A 210 -4.66 5.99 -21.72
N ALA A 211 -3.60 5.73 -22.51
CA ALA A 211 -2.45 6.62 -22.66
C ALA A 211 -2.85 8.09 -22.86
N PHE A 212 -3.67 8.37 -23.89
CA PHE A 212 -4.10 9.73 -24.22
C PHE A 212 -4.91 10.39 -23.09
N ARG A 213 -5.86 9.66 -22.48
CA ARG A 213 -6.67 10.18 -21.37
C ARG A 213 -5.79 10.53 -20.17
N LEU A 214 -4.90 9.61 -19.79
CA LEU A 214 -4.03 9.79 -18.63
C LEU A 214 -3.05 10.94 -18.84
N GLU A 215 -2.55 11.13 -20.07
CA GLU A 215 -1.75 12.31 -20.43
C GLU A 215 -2.53 13.60 -20.24
N MET A 216 -3.79 13.66 -20.67
CA MET A 216 -4.63 14.85 -20.48
C MET A 216 -4.96 15.12 -19.00
N GLU A 217 -5.15 14.08 -18.19
CA GLU A 217 -5.51 14.21 -16.78
C GLU A 217 -4.32 14.48 -15.85
N ARG A 218 -3.13 13.98 -16.20
CA ARG A 218 -1.97 13.91 -15.29
C ARG A 218 -0.63 14.26 -15.94
N GLY A 219 -0.62 14.59 -17.23
CA GLY A 219 0.59 14.70 -18.05
C GLY A 219 1.38 13.39 -18.09
N GLY A 220 2.65 13.49 -18.48
CA GLY A 220 3.59 12.36 -18.54
C GLY A 220 3.92 11.67 -17.21
N GLN A 221 3.28 12.06 -16.10
CA GLN A 221 3.52 11.51 -14.75
C GLN A 221 2.63 10.30 -14.42
N ALA A 222 1.72 9.89 -15.31
CA ALA A 222 0.78 8.80 -15.03
C ALA A 222 1.47 7.47 -14.65
N ARG A 223 2.61 7.18 -15.29
CA ARG A 223 3.47 6.00 -15.04
C ARG A 223 4.57 6.24 -14.01
N SER A 224 4.64 7.41 -13.39
CA SER A 224 5.62 7.67 -12.34
C SER A 224 5.36 6.77 -11.16
N ARG A 225 6.44 6.18 -10.61
CA ARG A 225 6.35 5.33 -9.42
C ARG A 225 5.81 6.15 -8.25
N ALA A 226 5.03 5.49 -7.40
CA ALA A 226 4.58 6.07 -6.14
C ALA A 226 5.80 6.51 -5.31
N ALA A 227 5.66 7.64 -4.65
CA ALA A 227 6.67 8.13 -3.71
C ALA A 227 6.70 7.23 -2.45
N ALA A 228 7.56 7.58 -1.50
CA ALA A 228 7.59 6.93 -0.18
C ALA A 228 6.25 7.01 0.59
N THR A 229 5.34 7.89 0.17
CA THR A 229 3.98 8.01 0.71
C THR A 229 2.94 8.03 -0.41
N THR A 230 1.70 7.62 -0.09
CA THR A 230 0.54 7.70 -0.98
C THR A 230 -0.71 8.08 -0.20
N VAL A 231 -1.51 9.00 -0.76
CA VAL A 231 -2.69 9.57 -0.09
C VAL A 231 -3.87 8.61 -0.21
N VAL A 232 -4.49 8.30 0.91
CA VAL A 232 -5.72 7.51 1.01
C VAL A 232 -6.93 8.44 1.11
N ARG A 233 -7.97 8.16 0.32
CA ARG A 233 -9.23 8.92 0.29
C ARG A 233 -10.43 7.97 0.37
N PRO A 234 -11.53 8.36 1.02
CA PRO A 234 -12.75 7.56 0.94
C PRO A 234 -13.27 7.58 -0.51
N ALA A 235 -13.95 6.51 -0.93
CA ALA A 235 -14.49 6.36 -2.28
C ALA A 235 -15.31 7.58 -2.74
N SER A 236 -16.14 8.13 -1.86
CA SER A 236 -16.96 9.32 -2.11
C SER A 236 -16.16 10.60 -2.44
N ARG A 237 -14.87 10.66 -2.06
CA ARG A 237 -13.95 11.76 -2.41
C ARG A 237 -13.01 11.41 -3.56
N TYR A 238 -12.90 10.13 -3.93
CA TYR A 238 -12.07 9.71 -5.06
C TYR A 238 -12.77 9.95 -6.41
N SER A 239 -14.06 9.58 -6.49
CA SER A 239 -14.90 9.78 -7.67
C SER A 239 -16.18 10.53 -7.29
N ARG A 240 -16.56 11.54 -8.08
CA ARG A 240 -17.81 12.31 -7.85
C ARG A 240 -19.06 11.46 -8.00
N GLN A 241 -19.04 10.49 -8.91
CA GLN A 241 -20.14 9.57 -9.15
C GLN A 241 -19.66 8.12 -9.08
N TRP A 242 -20.53 7.25 -8.58
CA TRP A 242 -20.31 5.81 -8.55
C TRP A 242 -21.50 5.17 -9.25
N GLN A 243 -21.27 4.59 -10.43
CA GLN A 243 -22.31 3.94 -11.19
C GLN A 243 -22.89 2.80 -10.36
N ASN A 244 -24.21 2.74 -10.27
CA ASN A 244 -24.92 1.58 -9.77
C ASN A 244 -25.50 0.81 -10.95
N CYS A 245 -25.32 -0.51 -10.93
CA CYS A 245 -25.99 -1.44 -11.82
C CYS A 245 -26.80 -2.42 -10.95
N PRO A 246 -27.87 -3.01 -11.49
CA PRO A 246 -28.59 -4.07 -10.79
C PRO A 246 -27.63 -5.17 -10.36
N ALA A 247 -27.87 -5.69 -9.16
CA ALA A 247 -27.16 -6.83 -8.63
C ALA A 247 -27.76 -8.14 -9.15
#